data_AF-A0A959FPY0-F1
#
_entry.id   AF-A0A959FPY0-F1
#
_cell.length_a   1.000
_cell.length_b   1.000
_cell.length_c   1.000
_cell.angle_alpha   90.00
_cell.angle_beta   90.00
_cell.angle_gamma   90.00
#
_symmetry.space_group_name_H-M   'P 1'
#
loop_
_entity.id
_entity.type
_entity.pdbx_description
1 polymer ?
#
loop_
_entity_poly.entity_id
_entity_poly.type
_entity_poly.pdbx_seq_one_letter_code
_entity_poly.pdbx_strand_id
1 'polypeptide(L)'
;TGYLLLLSGWLVMLLTGGATKITWYLLPMFPLLALVIGQGFWEGGVGLYRQLCPGAGYRDSVPFSLRPTWKVALSVVLVGIAVFLKPYGTVLEKVSRREFVGPYRPIAVYREVLEDLSDHGNYTLLIDSFHPHAVFYQQRANRTGASLDIQYLHPPEAIVDASRDGVGDFAAGDEVLICDNPSWVFVADRYEIEELYERSPCKLVRVTSGK
;
A
#
# COMPACT_ATOMS: atom_id res chain seq x y z
N THR A 1 -15.99 -32.63 3.53
CA THR A 1 -15.35 -31.97 2.38
C THR A 1 -16.28 -31.02 1.64
N GLY A 2 -17.45 -31.47 1.19
CA GLY A 2 -18.40 -30.64 0.43
C GLY A 2 -18.84 -29.35 1.15
N TYR A 3 -19.04 -29.40 2.48
CA TYR A 3 -19.48 -28.25 3.27
C TYR A 3 -18.44 -27.09 3.31
N LEU A 4 -17.14 -27.41 3.41
CA LEU A 4 -16.07 -26.40 3.42
C LEU A 4 -15.89 -25.75 2.03
N LEU A 5 -16.04 -26.53 0.96
CA LEU A 5 -16.03 -26.02 -0.42
C LEU A 5 -17.25 -25.13 -0.70
N LEU A 6 -18.42 -25.52 -0.19
CA LEU A 6 -19.64 -24.71 -0.25
C LEU A 6 -19.48 -23.39 0.51
N LEU A 7 -18.96 -23.43 1.75
CA LEU A 7 -18.76 -22.23 2.57
C LEU A 7 -17.72 -21.27 1.96
N SER A 8 -16.58 -21.80 1.50
CA SER A 8 -15.55 -20.99 0.84
C SER A 8 -16.03 -20.41 -0.48
N GLY A 9 -16.73 -21.20 -1.31
CA GLY A 9 -17.34 -20.71 -2.55
C GLY A 9 -18.39 -19.63 -2.30
N TRP A 10 -19.24 -19.80 -1.28
CA TRP A 10 -20.26 -18.83 -0.91
C TRP A 10 -19.65 -17.52 -0.39
N LEU A 11 -18.59 -17.59 0.42
CA LEU A 11 -17.86 -16.42 0.91
C LEU A 11 -17.18 -15.65 -0.24
N VAL A 12 -16.55 -16.36 -1.18
CA VAL A 12 -15.94 -15.76 -2.38
C VAL A 12 -17.01 -15.04 -3.19
N MET A 13 -18.16 -15.69 -3.41
CA MET A 13 -19.27 -15.13 -4.19
C MET A 13 -19.82 -13.84 -3.55
N LEU A 14 -20.02 -13.83 -2.23
CA LEU A 14 -20.42 -12.64 -1.46
C LEU A 14 -19.41 -11.50 -1.60
N LEU A 15 -18.11 -11.81 -1.50
CA LEU A 15 -17.06 -10.80 -1.56
C LEU A 15 -16.85 -10.25 -2.97
N THR A 16 -17.08 -11.05 -4.02
CA THR A 16 -17.08 -10.57 -5.41
C THR A 16 -18.33 -9.77 -5.78
N GLY A 17 -19.48 -10.06 -5.15
CA GLY A 17 -20.73 -9.35 -5.36
C GLY A 17 -20.88 -8.07 -4.54
N GLY A 18 -20.02 -7.85 -3.55
CA GLY A 18 -20.02 -6.65 -2.72
C GLY A 18 -19.59 -5.41 -3.50
N ALA A 19 -20.29 -4.29 -3.29
CA ALA A 19 -19.96 -3.00 -3.90
C ALA A 19 -18.62 -2.43 -3.39
N THR A 20 -18.19 -2.80 -2.19
CA THR A 20 -16.97 -2.32 -1.53
C THR A 20 -15.86 -3.37 -1.56
N LYS A 21 -14.84 -3.14 -2.38
CA LYS A 21 -13.67 -4.02 -2.50
C LYS A 21 -12.57 -3.59 -1.51
N ILE A 22 -12.78 -3.84 -0.22
CA ILE A 22 -11.74 -3.60 0.80
C ILE A 22 -10.88 -4.86 0.95
N THR A 23 -9.57 -4.74 0.71
CA THR A 23 -8.62 -5.85 0.72
C THR A 23 -8.61 -6.64 2.04
N TRP A 24 -8.91 -5.98 3.17
CA TRP A 24 -8.97 -6.61 4.49
C TRP A 24 -10.16 -7.56 4.68
N TYR A 25 -11.23 -7.47 3.87
CA TYR A 25 -12.32 -8.45 3.91
C TYR A 25 -11.91 -9.84 3.38
N LEU A 26 -10.77 -9.94 2.69
CA LEU A 26 -10.22 -11.21 2.24
C LEU A 26 -9.49 -11.96 3.37
N LEU A 27 -9.17 -11.30 4.50
CA LEU A 27 -8.37 -11.92 5.56
C LEU A 27 -8.96 -13.22 6.14
N PRO A 28 -10.27 -13.26 6.47
CA PRO A 28 -10.92 -14.46 7.00
C PRO A 28 -11.01 -15.60 5.98
N MET A 29 -10.83 -15.33 4.67
CA MET A 29 -10.80 -16.40 3.67
C MET A 29 -9.50 -17.17 3.66
N PHE A 30 -8.37 -16.56 4.02
CA PHE A 30 -7.07 -17.24 3.91
C PHE A 30 -6.99 -18.54 4.73
N PRO A 31 -7.48 -18.62 5.99
CA PRO A 31 -7.51 -19.87 6.75
C PRO A 31 -8.37 -20.95 6.09
N LEU A 32 -9.55 -20.58 5.57
CA LEU A 32 -10.45 -21.51 4.88
C LEU A 32 -9.85 -22.01 3.57
N LEU A 33 -9.23 -21.11 2.81
CA LEU A 33 -8.52 -21.43 1.58
C LEU A 33 -7.33 -22.35 1.87
N ALA A 34 -6.56 -22.07 2.93
CA ALA A 34 -5.44 -22.90 3.36
C ALA A 34 -5.90 -24.30 3.77
N LEU A 35 -7.05 -24.44 4.44
CA LEU A 35 -7.64 -25.74 4.78
C LEU A 35 -8.08 -26.51 3.54
N VAL A 36 -8.76 -25.85 2.59
CA VAL A 36 -9.20 -26.48 1.33
C VAL A 36 -7.99 -26.92 0.50
N ILE A 37 -6.99 -26.06 0.37
CA ILE A 37 -5.76 -26.36 -0.36
C ILE A 37 -4.99 -27.49 0.34
N GLY A 38 -4.83 -27.41 1.66
CA GLY A 38 -4.18 -28.46 2.45
C GLY A 38 -4.87 -29.83 2.32
N GLN A 39 -6.20 -29.83 2.29
CA GLN A 39 -6.97 -31.04 2.05
C GLN A 39 -6.81 -31.55 0.60
N GLY A 40 -6.79 -30.67 -0.39
CA GLY A 40 -6.49 -31.04 -1.78
C GLY A 40 -5.10 -31.64 -1.94
N PHE A 41 -4.09 -31.08 -1.27
CA PHE A 41 -2.75 -31.65 -1.21
C PHE A 41 -2.72 -33.01 -0.51
N TRP A 42 -3.51 -33.18 0.55
CA TRP A 42 -3.63 -34.46 1.26
C TRP A 42 -4.22 -35.55 0.36
N GLU A 43 -5.40 -35.30 -0.22
CA GLU A 43 -6.10 -36.27 -1.08
C GLU A 43 -5.31 -36.55 -2.36
N GLY A 44 -4.73 -35.52 -2.97
CA GLY A 44 -3.85 -35.63 -4.14
C GLY A 44 -2.56 -36.39 -3.82
N GLY A 45 -1.94 -36.12 -2.67
CA GLY A 45 -0.74 -36.81 -2.21
C GLY A 45 -0.99 -38.30 -1.94
N VAL A 46 -2.12 -38.63 -1.32
CA VAL A 46 -2.56 -40.03 -1.13
C VAL A 46 -2.83 -40.71 -2.47
N GLY A 47 -3.47 -40.03 -3.42
CA GLY A 47 -3.71 -40.53 -4.77
C GLY A 47 -2.41 -40.82 -5.53
N LEU A 48 -1.47 -39.87 -5.50
CA LEU A 48 -0.16 -40.00 -6.13
C LEU A 48 0.67 -41.12 -5.47
N TYR A 49 0.64 -41.23 -4.14
CA TYR A 49 1.31 -42.29 -3.40
C TYR A 49 0.81 -43.68 -3.81
N ARG A 50 -0.51 -43.85 -4.01
CA ARG A 50 -1.10 -45.10 -4.51
C ARG A 50 -0.60 -45.47 -5.90
N GLN A 51 -0.43 -44.48 -6.79
CA GLN A 51 0.09 -44.71 -8.14
C GLN A 51 1.57 -45.05 -8.15
N LEU A 52 2.36 -44.42 -7.28
CA LEU A 52 3.81 -44.64 -7.20
C LEU A 52 4.21 -45.90 -6.41
N CYS A 53 3.36 -46.37 -5.50
CA CYS A 53 3.59 -47.56 -4.66
C CYS A 53 2.40 -48.54 -4.73
N PRO A 54 2.17 -49.20 -5.88
CA PRO A 54 1.10 -50.18 -6.03
C PRO A 54 1.43 -51.45 -5.23
N GLY A 55 0.90 -51.57 -4.02
CA GLY A 55 1.12 -52.73 -3.14
C GLY A 55 1.06 -52.43 -1.64
N ALA A 56 1.11 -51.16 -1.24
CA ALA A 56 0.90 -50.77 0.16
C ALA A 56 -0.59 -50.85 0.51
N GLY A 57 -0.98 -51.86 1.30
CA GLY A 57 -2.36 -52.07 1.73
C GLY A 57 -2.90 -50.90 2.56
N TYR A 58 -4.16 -50.53 2.32
CA TYR A 58 -4.86 -49.41 2.96
C TYR A 58 -5.07 -49.56 4.49
N ARG A 59 -4.80 -50.74 5.07
CA ARG A 59 -5.29 -51.13 6.40
C ARG A 59 -4.44 -50.64 7.59
N ASP A 60 -3.24 -50.11 7.35
CA ASP A 60 -2.42 -49.42 8.36
C ASP A 60 -2.58 -47.89 8.25
N SER A 61 -3.83 -47.45 8.06
CA SER A 61 -4.22 -46.08 7.75
C SER A 61 -3.93 -45.10 8.90
N VAL A 62 -2.69 -44.60 8.86
CA VAL A 62 -2.08 -43.36 9.41
C VAL A 62 -2.12 -43.17 10.93
N PRO A 63 -0.93 -43.12 11.58
CA PRO A 63 -0.37 -41.79 11.85
C PRO A 63 1.16 -41.71 11.61
N PHE A 64 1.60 -40.57 11.07
CA PHE A 64 2.94 -40.01 11.28
C PHE A 64 4.19 -40.74 10.75
N SER A 65 4.11 -41.94 10.18
CA SER A 65 5.26 -42.59 9.51
C SER A 65 5.17 -42.54 7.98
N LEU A 66 4.83 -41.37 7.44
CA LEU A 66 5.32 -41.03 6.09
C LEU A 66 6.84 -41.01 6.20
N ARG A 67 7.53 -42.14 5.97
CA ARG A 67 8.90 -42.08 5.47
C ARG A 67 8.74 -41.46 4.10
N PRO A 68 8.93 -40.13 3.95
CA PRO A 68 8.71 -39.51 2.68
C PRO A 68 9.80 -40.11 1.82
N THR A 69 9.43 -40.95 0.84
CA THR A 69 10.39 -41.21 -0.22
C THR A 69 10.74 -39.84 -0.76
N TRP A 70 12.04 -39.53 -0.84
CA TRP A 70 12.51 -38.18 -1.18
C TRP A 70 11.83 -37.61 -2.43
N LYS A 71 11.40 -38.50 -3.35
CA LYS A 71 10.61 -38.20 -4.54
C LYS A 71 9.25 -37.54 -4.23
N VAL A 72 8.50 -38.04 -3.25
CA VAL A 72 7.20 -37.48 -2.86
C VAL A 72 7.41 -36.12 -2.20
N ALA A 73 8.36 -36.00 -1.27
CA ALA A 73 8.69 -34.71 -0.65
C ALA A 73 9.14 -33.68 -1.68
N LEU A 74 10.02 -34.06 -2.61
CA LEU A 74 10.48 -33.19 -3.69
C LEU A 74 9.33 -32.76 -4.60
N SER A 75 8.42 -33.66 -4.96
CA SER A 75 7.28 -33.34 -5.81
C SER A 75 6.31 -32.35 -5.15
N VAL A 76 6.01 -32.51 -3.85
CA VAL A 76 5.17 -31.58 -3.09
C VAL A 76 5.84 -30.21 -2.99
N VAL A 77 7.14 -30.17 -2.71
CA VAL A 77 7.91 -28.92 -2.65
C VAL A 77 7.93 -28.21 -4.01
N LEU A 78 8.19 -28.93 -5.11
CA LEU A 78 8.22 -28.35 -6.45
C LEU A 78 6.84 -27.81 -6.88
N VAL A 79 5.77 -28.55 -6.61
CA VAL A 79 4.39 -28.09 -6.89
C VAL A 79 4.04 -26.89 -6.01
N GLY A 80 4.40 -26.91 -4.72
CA GLY A 80 4.23 -25.78 -3.82
C GLY A 80 4.96 -24.54 -4.32
N ILE A 81 6.23 -24.67 -4.71
CA ILE A 81 7.01 -23.57 -5.29
C ILE A 81 6.33 -23.05 -6.56
N ALA A 82 5.96 -23.93 -7.50
CA ALA A 82 5.36 -23.51 -8.77
C ALA A 82 4.01 -22.79 -8.61
N VAL A 83 3.16 -23.26 -7.70
CA VAL A 83 1.82 -22.69 -7.47
C VAL A 83 1.88 -21.41 -6.64
N PHE A 84 2.76 -21.33 -5.64
CA PHE A 84 2.78 -20.21 -4.69
C PHE A 84 3.80 -19.12 -5.02
N LEU A 85 4.99 -19.42 -5.58
CA LEU A 85 5.98 -18.37 -5.85
C LEU A 85 5.51 -17.38 -6.91
N LYS A 86 4.83 -17.85 -7.96
CA LYS A 86 4.41 -16.97 -9.06
C LYS A 86 3.40 -15.90 -8.61
N PRO A 87 2.24 -16.23 -8.01
CA PRO A 87 1.30 -15.22 -7.55
C PRO A 87 1.90 -14.37 -6.41
N TYR A 88 2.69 -14.97 -5.52
CA TYR A 88 3.33 -14.23 -4.43
C TYR A 88 4.36 -13.23 -4.95
N GLY A 89 5.15 -13.61 -5.95
CA GLY A 89 6.11 -12.74 -6.62
C GLY A 89 5.43 -11.56 -7.32
N THR A 90 4.30 -11.77 -8.00
CA THR A 90 3.53 -10.68 -8.63
C THR A 90 2.95 -9.71 -7.60
N VAL A 91 2.46 -10.22 -6.47
CA VAL A 91 1.96 -9.37 -5.37
C VAL A 91 3.11 -8.61 -4.72
N LEU A 92 4.23 -9.30 -4.43
CA LEU A 92 5.44 -8.67 -3.92
C LEU A 92 5.90 -7.56 -4.85
N GLU A 93 5.99 -7.80 -6.16
CA GLU A 93 6.39 -6.78 -7.13
C GLU A 93 5.42 -5.58 -7.13
N LYS A 94 4.11 -5.81 -7.03
CA LYS A 94 3.11 -4.73 -6.94
C LYS A 94 3.24 -3.92 -5.65
N VAL A 95 3.49 -4.58 -4.52
CA VAL A 95 3.62 -3.95 -3.20
C VAL A 95 5.01 -3.33 -3.01
N SER A 96 6.04 -3.93 -3.62
CA SER A 96 7.43 -3.52 -3.55
C SER A 96 7.82 -2.55 -4.66
N ARG A 97 6.90 -2.15 -5.54
CA ARG A 97 7.11 -1.02 -6.45
C ARG A 97 7.39 0.21 -5.59
N ARG A 98 8.69 0.46 -5.41
CA ARG A 98 9.29 1.57 -4.67
C ARG A 98 8.98 2.94 -5.25
N GLU A 99 8.22 3.02 -6.34
CA GLU A 99 7.78 4.28 -6.95
C GLU A 99 6.91 5.12 -5.99
N PHE A 100 6.27 4.51 -4.98
CA PHE A 100 5.56 5.22 -3.91
C PHE A 100 6.33 5.27 -2.58
N VAL A 101 7.58 4.80 -2.59
CA VAL A 101 8.51 4.78 -1.48
C VAL A 101 9.78 5.51 -1.92
N GLY A 102 9.61 6.77 -2.33
CA GLY A 102 10.71 7.74 -2.25
C GLY A 102 11.28 7.75 -0.82
N PRO A 103 12.48 8.33 -0.59
CA PRO A 103 13.04 8.44 0.76
C PRO A 103 12.02 9.17 1.63
N TYR A 104 11.23 8.40 2.39
CA TYR A 104 10.16 8.93 3.21
C TYR A 104 10.82 9.88 4.20
N ARG A 105 10.60 11.17 3.98
CA ARG A 105 10.96 12.17 4.97
C ARG A 105 10.19 11.79 6.24
N PRO A 106 10.86 11.80 7.41
CA PRO A 106 10.27 11.23 8.60
C PRO A 106 8.94 11.91 8.88
N ILE A 107 7.91 11.10 9.12
CA ILE A 107 6.53 11.48 9.49
C ILE A 107 6.51 12.63 10.52
N ALA A 108 7.54 12.67 11.37
CA ALA A 108 7.81 13.73 12.34
C ALA A 108 7.80 15.14 11.74
N VAL A 109 8.34 15.35 10.53
CA VAL A 109 8.49 16.69 9.94
C VAL A 109 7.14 17.36 9.75
N TYR A 110 6.18 16.68 9.09
CA TYR A 110 4.86 17.27 8.85
C TYR A 110 4.10 17.48 10.17
N ARG A 111 4.16 16.51 11.09
CA ARG A 111 3.49 16.63 12.39
C ARG A 111 3.95 17.87 13.15
N GLU A 112 5.25 18.01 13.31
CA GLU A 112 5.84 19.06 14.14
C GLU A 112 5.63 20.45 13.53
N VAL A 113 5.80 20.58 12.22
CA VAL A 113 5.59 21.85 11.51
C VAL A 113 4.12 22.27 11.56
N LEU A 114 3.18 21.34 11.41
CA LEU A 114 1.74 21.65 11.49
C LEU A 114 1.27 21.99 12.90
N GLU A 115 1.87 21.38 13.92
CA GLU A 115 1.59 21.71 15.31
C GLU A 115 2.09 23.13 15.65
N ASP A 116 3.25 23.52 15.13
CA ASP A 116 3.78 24.89 15.29
C ASP A 116 2.99 25.93 14.48
N LEU A 117 2.50 25.54 13.30
CA LEU A 117 1.74 26.41 12.39
C LEU A 117 0.22 26.40 12.68
N SER A 118 -0.23 25.90 13.83
CA SER A 118 -1.66 25.86 14.18
C SER A 118 -2.32 27.25 14.17
N ASP A 119 -1.52 28.28 14.44
CA ASP A 119 -1.97 29.68 14.52
C ASP A 119 -1.94 30.39 13.15
N HIS A 120 -1.30 29.80 12.14
CA HIS A 120 -1.32 30.31 10.77
C HIS A 120 -2.56 29.82 10.05
N GLY A 121 -3.48 30.74 9.74
CA GLY A 121 -4.85 30.41 9.34
C GLY A 121 -4.96 29.64 8.02
N ASN A 122 -4.26 30.07 6.97
CA ASN A 122 -4.40 29.50 5.62
C ASN A 122 -3.04 29.47 4.91
N TYR A 123 -2.58 28.30 4.48
CA TYR A 123 -1.37 28.16 3.66
C TYR A 123 -1.45 26.96 2.73
N THR A 124 -0.69 27.03 1.63
CA THR A 124 -0.61 25.97 0.63
C THR A 124 0.68 25.17 0.83
N LEU A 125 0.57 23.86 1.01
CA LEU A 125 1.71 22.96 1.04
C LEU A 125 2.11 22.59 -0.40
N LEU A 126 3.27 23.07 -0.81
CA LEU A 126 3.88 22.72 -2.09
C LEU A 126 4.77 21.49 -1.93
N ILE A 127 4.47 20.44 -2.69
CA ILE A 127 5.24 19.21 -2.71
C ILE A 127 5.55 18.75 -4.13
N ASP A 128 6.72 18.15 -4.30
CA ASP A 128 7.19 17.69 -5.62
C ASP A 128 6.27 16.63 -6.24
N SER A 129 5.92 15.60 -5.45
CA SER A 129 5.08 14.48 -5.87
C SER A 129 4.17 14.03 -4.73
N PHE A 130 3.25 13.10 -5.03
CA PHE A 130 2.34 12.54 -4.02
C PHE A 130 3.07 12.00 -2.79
N HIS A 131 2.64 12.46 -1.62
CA HIS A 131 3.17 12.02 -0.34
C HIS A 131 2.00 11.71 0.62
N PRO A 132 1.77 10.44 1.01
CA PRO A 132 0.57 10.05 1.75
C PRO A 132 0.49 10.70 3.14
N HIS A 133 1.63 10.98 3.77
CA HIS A 133 1.63 11.70 5.04
C HIS A 133 1.20 13.16 4.86
N ALA A 134 1.58 13.83 3.77
CA ALA A 134 1.14 15.21 3.53
C ALA A 134 -0.38 15.27 3.41
N VAL A 135 -0.98 14.34 2.65
CA VAL A 135 -2.44 14.21 2.51
C VAL A 135 -3.12 13.90 3.84
N PHE A 136 -2.59 12.95 4.61
CA PHE A 136 -3.13 12.63 5.93
C PHE A 136 -3.16 13.86 6.86
N TYR A 137 -2.05 14.58 6.89
CA TYR A 137 -1.88 15.73 7.77
C TYR A 137 -2.66 16.95 7.31
N GLN A 138 -2.85 17.15 6.00
CA GLN A 138 -3.79 18.11 5.45
C GLN A 138 -5.22 17.83 5.92
N GLN A 139 -5.69 16.59 5.78
CA GLN A 139 -7.04 16.23 6.20
C GLN A 139 -7.23 16.44 7.70
N ARG A 140 -6.17 16.21 8.49
CA ARG A 140 -6.17 16.50 9.92
C ARG A 140 -6.27 18.01 10.19
N ALA A 141 -5.44 18.84 9.53
CA ALA A 141 -5.43 20.29 9.69
C ALA A 141 -6.79 20.92 9.32
N ASN A 142 -7.37 20.49 8.20
CA ASN A 142 -8.68 20.95 7.72
C ASN A 142 -9.82 20.58 8.68
N ARG A 143 -9.70 19.46 9.41
CA ARG A 143 -10.67 19.08 10.46
C ARG A 143 -10.51 19.90 11.73
N THR A 144 -9.31 20.42 12.01
CA THR A 144 -9.05 21.27 13.18
C THR A 144 -9.31 22.75 12.93
N GLY A 145 -9.71 23.13 11.72
CA GLY A 145 -10.12 24.49 11.36
C GLY A 145 -9.07 25.34 10.65
N ALA A 146 -7.87 24.81 10.43
CA ALA A 146 -6.87 25.44 9.56
C ALA A 146 -7.16 25.09 8.10
N SER A 147 -7.02 26.04 7.16
CA SER A 147 -7.18 25.74 5.73
C SER A 147 -5.82 25.42 5.10
N LEU A 148 -5.52 24.13 4.95
CA LEU A 148 -4.33 23.65 4.26
C LEU A 148 -4.71 23.10 2.90
N ASP A 149 -4.19 23.70 1.83
CA ASP A 149 -4.26 23.15 0.48
C ASP A 149 -2.97 22.45 0.09
N ILE A 150 -3.01 21.49 -0.83
CA ILE A 150 -1.82 20.82 -1.36
C ILE A 150 -1.77 21.02 -2.85
N GLN A 151 -0.63 21.52 -3.34
CA GLN A 151 -0.32 21.58 -4.76
C GLN A 151 0.91 20.73 -5.09
N TYR A 152 0.85 20.07 -6.26
CA TYR A 152 1.90 19.16 -6.72
C TYR A 152 2.66 19.71 -7.92
N LEU A 153 3.99 19.79 -7.84
CA LEU A 153 4.80 20.14 -9.01
C LEU A 153 4.62 19.10 -10.12
N HIS A 154 4.64 17.83 -9.73
CA HIS A 154 4.37 16.69 -10.58
C HIS A 154 3.08 16.02 -10.10
N PRO A 155 1.94 16.28 -10.76
CA PRO A 155 0.66 15.73 -10.33
C PRO A 155 0.71 14.19 -10.34
N PRO A 156 0.12 13.53 -9.32
CA PRO A 156 0.07 12.09 -9.27
C PRO A 156 -0.70 11.50 -10.45
N GLU A 157 -0.41 10.23 -10.78
CA GLU A 157 -1.27 9.48 -11.69
C GLU A 157 -2.72 9.48 -11.18
N ALA A 158 -3.68 9.68 -12.09
CA ALA A 158 -5.11 9.86 -11.77
C ALA A 158 -5.75 8.72 -10.95
N ILE A 159 -5.08 7.57 -10.85
CA ILE A 159 -5.51 6.43 -10.03
C ILE A 159 -5.39 6.74 -8.53
N VAL A 160 -4.48 7.63 -8.15
CA VAL A 160 -4.14 7.93 -6.74
C VAL A 160 -4.95 9.12 -6.22
N ASP A 161 -5.11 10.17 -7.03
CA ASP A 161 -5.96 11.32 -6.72
C ASP A 161 -6.44 11.98 -8.02
N ALA A 162 -7.68 11.73 -8.41
CA ALA A 162 -8.27 12.25 -9.65
C ALA A 162 -8.67 13.73 -9.57
N SER A 163 -8.52 14.38 -8.40
CA SER A 163 -9.09 15.70 -8.11
C SER A 163 -8.07 16.84 -8.05
N ARG A 164 -6.77 16.53 -8.15
CA ARG A 164 -5.72 17.52 -7.97
C ARG A 164 -4.95 17.78 -9.25
N ASP A 165 -5.19 18.96 -9.79
CA ASP A 165 -4.42 19.55 -10.86
C ASP A 165 -2.99 19.86 -10.39
N GLY A 166 -2.07 20.03 -11.34
CA GLY A 166 -0.70 20.45 -11.06
C GLY A 166 -0.64 21.85 -10.41
N VAL A 167 0.54 22.26 -9.97
CA VAL A 167 0.76 23.57 -9.33
C VAL A 167 0.25 24.71 -10.20
N GLY A 168 -0.59 25.55 -9.59
CA GLY A 168 -1.06 26.79 -10.16
C GLY A 168 -0.09 27.94 -9.89
N ASP A 169 -0.39 29.12 -10.45
CA ASP A 169 0.36 30.33 -10.14
C ASP A 169 -0.02 30.86 -8.75
N PHE A 170 0.97 31.28 -7.97
CA PHE A 170 0.76 31.90 -6.65
C PHE A 170 0.58 33.42 -6.80
N ALA A 171 -0.35 34.00 -6.06
CA ALA A 171 -0.58 35.43 -6.00
C ALA A 171 0.24 36.08 -4.88
N ALA A 172 0.45 37.40 -4.98
CA ALA A 172 1.06 38.16 -3.89
C ALA A 172 0.17 38.09 -2.63
N GLY A 173 0.78 37.73 -1.51
CA GLY A 173 0.11 37.48 -0.23
C GLY A 173 -0.10 36.00 0.08
N ASP A 174 0.04 35.10 -0.90
CA ASP A 174 -0.12 33.66 -0.66
C ASP A 174 0.99 33.13 0.24
N GLU A 175 0.60 32.35 1.26
CA GLU A 175 1.53 31.67 2.17
C GLU A 175 1.74 30.24 1.67
N VAL A 176 2.99 29.88 1.38
CA VAL A 176 3.39 28.59 0.80
C VAL A 176 4.34 27.89 1.76
N LEU A 177 3.95 26.71 2.23
CA LEU A 177 4.77 25.82 3.02
C LEU A 177 5.57 24.91 2.08
N ILE A 178 6.89 24.99 2.17
CA ILE A 178 7.82 24.27 1.31
C ILE A 178 8.67 23.39 2.20
N CYS A 179 8.62 22.08 1.99
CA CYS A 179 9.45 21.15 2.75
C CYS A 179 10.62 20.62 1.95
N ASP A 180 10.52 20.47 0.64
CA ASP A 180 11.54 19.83 -0.19
C ASP A 180 12.29 20.80 -1.12
N ASN A 181 13.48 20.36 -1.56
CA ASN A 181 14.37 21.19 -2.38
C ASN A 181 13.83 21.44 -3.80
N PRO A 182 13.25 20.46 -4.52
CA PRO A 182 12.57 20.72 -5.79
C PRO A 182 11.50 21.82 -5.70
N SER A 183 10.62 21.73 -4.69
CA SER A 183 9.61 22.75 -4.40
C SER A 183 10.22 24.11 -4.07
N TRP A 184 11.33 24.13 -3.33
CA TRP A 184 12.04 25.37 -3.02
C TRP A 184 12.61 26.05 -4.26
N VAL A 185 13.32 25.29 -5.11
CA VAL A 185 13.89 25.80 -6.36
C VAL A 185 12.80 26.38 -7.26
N PHE A 186 11.67 25.66 -7.39
CA PHE A 186 10.54 26.13 -8.18
C PHE A 186 10.01 27.50 -7.73
N VAL A 187 9.83 27.69 -6.42
CA VAL A 187 9.29 28.95 -5.87
C VAL A 187 10.34 30.06 -5.95
N ALA A 188 11.59 29.78 -5.56
CA ALA A 188 12.67 30.77 -5.55
C ALA A 188 12.99 31.32 -6.94
N ASP A 189 12.85 30.49 -7.98
CA ASP A 189 13.10 30.89 -9.36
C ASP A 189 12.01 31.81 -9.93
N ARG A 190 10.77 31.69 -9.46
CA ARG A 190 9.60 32.35 -10.07
C ARG A 190 9.02 33.51 -9.27
N TYR A 191 9.27 33.54 -7.96
CA TYR A 191 8.63 34.49 -7.06
C TYR A 191 9.68 35.22 -6.21
N GLU A 192 9.36 36.46 -5.85
CA GLU A 192 9.95 37.10 -4.68
C GLU A 192 9.20 36.63 -3.44
N ILE A 193 9.94 36.28 -2.40
CA ILE A 193 9.40 35.63 -1.21
C ILE A 193 9.95 36.27 0.07
N GLU A 194 9.08 36.34 1.08
CA GLU A 194 9.40 36.71 2.45
C GLU A 194 9.32 35.45 3.32
N GLU A 195 10.39 35.10 4.04
CA GLU A 195 10.35 33.96 4.96
C GLU A 195 9.60 34.34 6.25
N LEU A 196 8.51 33.64 6.55
CA LEU A 196 7.71 33.86 7.76
C LEU A 196 8.12 32.94 8.91
N TYR A 197 8.49 31.71 8.57
CA TYR A 197 8.84 30.68 9.54
C TYR A 197 9.79 29.65 8.92
N GLU A 198 10.76 29.17 9.70
CA GLU A 198 11.72 28.15 9.29
C GLU A 198 11.86 27.09 10.37
N ARG A 199 11.66 25.82 9.98
CA ARG A 199 11.99 24.65 10.78
C ARG A 199 12.48 23.54 9.86
N SER A 200 13.79 23.37 9.82
CA SER A 200 14.45 22.43 8.91
C SER A 200 13.79 21.04 8.92
N PRO A 201 13.39 20.50 7.76
CA PRO A 201 13.67 21.00 6.41
C PRO A 201 12.60 21.93 5.80
N CYS A 202 11.57 22.32 6.54
CA CYS A 202 10.45 23.12 6.02
C CYS A 202 10.59 24.61 6.26
N LYS A 203 10.05 25.40 5.33
CA LYS A 203 9.96 26.85 5.36
C LYS A 203 8.56 27.30 4.96
N LEU A 204 7.95 28.17 5.76
CA LEU A 204 6.75 28.89 5.36
C LEU A 204 7.18 30.24 4.80
N VAL A 205 6.81 30.50 3.55
CA VAL A 205 7.13 31.75 2.86
C VAL A 205 5.88 32.45 2.40
N ARG A 206 5.91 33.77 2.32
CA ARG A 206 4.87 34.60 1.71
C ARG A 206 5.36 35.10 0.36
N VAL A 207 4.55 34.91 -0.67
CA VAL A 207 4.83 35.47 -2.00
C VAL A 207 4.61 36.97 -1.97
N THR A 208 5.63 37.76 -2.31
CA THR A 208 5.52 39.23 -2.34
C THR A 208 5.25 39.75 -3.75
N SER A 209 5.87 39.15 -4.77
CA SER A 209 5.67 39.49 -6.18
C SER A 209 6.09 38.33 -7.10
N GLY A 210 5.63 38.33 -8.34
CA GLY A 210 6.14 37.44 -9.40
C GLY A 210 7.34 38.05 -10.11
N LYS A 211 8.32 37.23 -10.49
CA LYS A 211 9.52 37.65 -11.24
C LYS A 211 9.31 37.66 -12.75
#